data_AF-A0A0G1NGT0-F1
#
_entry.id   AF-A0A0G1NGT0-F1
#
_cell.length_a   1.000
_cell.length_b   1.000
_cell.length_c   1.000
_cell.angle_alpha   90.00
_cell.angle_beta   90.00
_cell.angle_gamma   90.00
#
_symmetry.space_group_name_H-M   'P 1'
#
loop_
_entity.id
_entity.type
_entity.pdbx_description
1 polymer ?
#
loop_
_entity_poly.entity_id
_entity_poly.type
_entity_poly.pdbx_seq_one_letter_code
_entity_poly.pdbx_strand_id
1 'polypeptide(L)'
;MDINNFLKQKGFKIIALAVGAVILLLLVFSTGVKVGTLKAHYSYKWAENYHRNFAGPREGFFGDLKRGFGDKDFIDAHGIFGTIIKIDGNIILIKGKDNVESAVLVSDTTVIRRGRKTIKPADLKTDDRIVIIGSPNDQGQIEAKLIRLF
;
A
#
# COMPACT_ATOMS: atom_id res chain seq x y z
N MET A 1 -19.46 -2.20 -51.42
CA MET A 1 -18.65 -3.31 -50.86
C MET A 1 -19.47 -3.94 -49.74
N ASP A 2 -19.88 -5.20 -49.88
CA ASP A 2 -20.79 -5.85 -48.92
C ASP A 2 -20.06 -6.24 -47.62
N ILE A 3 -20.18 -5.36 -46.62
CA ILE A 3 -19.55 -5.51 -45.29
C ILE A 3 -19.96 -6.83 -44.62
N ASN A 4 -21.20 -7.28 -44.83
CA ASN A 4 -21.73 -8.51 -44.23
C ASN A 4 -21.04 -9.79 -44.73
N ASN A 5 -20.59 -9.82 -45.98
CA ASN A 5 -19.85 -10.97 -46.53
C ASN A 5 -18.39 -10.98 -46.07
N PHE A 6 -17.81 -9.80 -45.85
CA PHE A 6 -16.45 -9.65 -45.31
C PHE A 6 -16.36 -10.11 -43.85
N LEU A 7 -17.33 -9.73 -43.01
CA LEU A 7 -17.41 -10.15 -41.60
C LEU A 7 -17.65 -11.66 -41.41
N LYS A 8 -18.23 -12.35 -42.40
CA LYS A 8 -18.48 -13.79 -42.36
C LYS A 8 -17.26 -14.64 -42.72
N GLN A 9 -16.20 -14.06 -43.30
CA GLN A 9 -15.02 -14.83 -43.67
C GLN A 9 -14.31 -15.41 -42.44
N LYS A 10 -13.94 -16.70 -42.52
CA LYS A 10 -13.26 -17.41 -41.44
C LYS A 10 -11.94 -16.73 -41.02
N GLY A 11 -11.19 -16.20 -41.99
CA GLY A 11 -9.96 -15.44 -41.73
C GLY A 11 -10.21 -14.18 -40.91
N PHE A 12 -11.24 -13.40 -41.25
CA PHE A 12 -11.60 -12.19 -40.51
C PHE A 12 -11.96 -12.49 -39.05
N LYS A 13 -12.73 -13.56 -38.79
CA LYS A 13 -13.07 -13.99 -37.42
C LYS A 13 -11.86 -14.39 -36.60
N ILE A 14 -10.91 -15.13 -37.19
CA ILE A 14 -9.67 -15.55 -36.52
C ILE A 14 -8.81 -14.33 -36.18
N ILE A 15 -8.65 -13.40 -37.13
CA ILE A 15 -7.89 -12.17 -36.91
C ILE A 15 -8.57 -11.32 -35.82
N ALA A 16 -9.89 -11.14 -35.88
CA ALA A 16 -10.63 -10.39 -34.87
C ALA A 16 -10.48 -11.01 -33.46
N LEU A 17 -10.51 -12.34 -33.36
CA LEU A 17 -10.32 -13.05 -32.08
C LEU A 17 -8.89 -12.93 -31.56
N ALA A 18 -7.89 -13.02 -32.44
CA ALA A 18 -6.49 -12.80 -32.08
C ALA A 18 -6.24 -11.36 -31.59
N VAL A 19 -6.78 -10.36 -32.29
CA VAL A 19 -6.70 -8.95 -31.88
C VAL A 19 -7.39 -8.74 -30.54
N GLY A 20 -8.58 -9.31 -30.34
CA GLY A 20 -9.28 -9.24 -29.06
C GLY A 20 -8.47 -9.84 -27.90
N ALA A 21 -7.84 -11.00 -28.12
CA ALA A 21 -6.98 -11.63 -27.12
C ALA A 21 -5.77 -10.77 -26.76
N VAL A 22 -5.11 -10.15 -27.75
CA VAL A 22 -3.97 -9.24 -27.53
C VAL A 22 -4.39 -8.01 -26.72
N ILE A 23 -5.53 -7.40 -27.03
CA ILE A 23 -6.06 -6.26 -26.28
C ILE A 23 -6.31 -6.65 -24.81
N LEU A 24 -6.92 -7.82 -24.58
CA LEU A 24 -7.21 -8.31 -23.24
C LEU A 24 -5.90 -8.53 -22.45
N LEU A 25 -4.88 -9.09 -23.09
CA LEU A 25 -3.54 -9.28 -22.51
C LEU A 25 -2.89 -7.94 -22.13
N LEU A 26 -2.97 -6.93 -23.01
CA LEU A 26 -2.44 -5.59 -22.74
C LEU A 26 -3.17 -4.90 -21.59
N LEU A 27 -4.49 -5.08 -21.45
CA LEU A 27 -5.26 -4.50 -20.34
C LEU A 27 -4.88 -5.12 -18.99
N VAL A 28 -4.72 -6.45 -18.93
CA VAL A 28 -4.28 -7.14 -17.71
C VAL A 28 -2.87 -6.67 -17.33
N PHE A 29 -1.96 -6.62 -18.30
CA PHE A 29 -0.59 -6.14 -18.08
C PHE A 29 -0.57 -4.67 -17.59
N SER A 30 -1.31 -3.77 -18.26
CA SER A 30 -1.40 -2.36 -17.90
C SER A 30 -1.93 -2.16 -16.48
N THR A 31 -2.96 -2.93 -16.10
CA THR A 31 -3.53 -2.90 -14.74
C THR A 31 -2.50 -3.37 -13.72
N GLY A 32 -1.77 -4.44 -14.01
CA GLY A 32 -0.68 -4.94 -13.17
C GLY A 32 0.43 -3.91 -12.95
N VAL A 33 0.91 -3.28 -14.03
CA VAL A 33 1.92 -2.22 -13.96
C VAL A 33 1.44 -1.05 -13.10
N LYS A 34 0.19 -0.60 -13.28
CA LYS A 34 -0.38 0.51 -12.52
C LYS A 34 -0.46 0.19 -11.02
N VAL A 35 -0.90 -1.00 -10.64
CA VAL A 35 -0.91 -1.42 -9.23
C VAL A 35 0.52 -1.50 -8.68
N GLY A 36 1.47 -2.01 -9.47
CA GLY A 36 2.88 -2.07 -9.12
C GLY A 36 3.52 -0.69 -8.90
N THR A 37 3.24 0.29 -9.76
CA THR A 37 3.79 1.65 -9.63
C THR A 37 3.23 2.38 -8.41
N LEU A 38 1.95 2.19 -8.09
CA LEU A 38 1.35 2.71 -6.86
C LEU A 38 2.03 2.17 -5.59
N LYS A 39 2.27 0.85 -5.54
CA LYS A 39 3.01 0.22 -4.43
C LYS A 39 4.46 0.72 -4.37
N ALA A 40 5.13 0.83 -5.51
CA ALA A 40 6.51 1.30 -5.59
C ALA A 40 6.67 2.76 -5.17
N HIS A 41 5.74 3.64 -5.55
CA HIS A 41 5.80 5.07 -5.21
C HIS A 41 5.68 5.31 -3.71
N TYR A 42 4.75 4.62 -3.04
CA TYR A 42 4.64 4.70 -1.58
C TYR A 42 5.90 4.15 -0.90
N SER A 43 6.35 2.96 -1.29
CA SER A 43 7.53 2.34 -0.69
C SER A 43 8.79 3.16 -0.91
N TYR A 44 8.93 3.81 -2.07
CA TYR A 44 10.04 4.72 -2.35
C TYR A 44 9.97 5.97 -1.46
N LYS A 45 8.82 6.64 -1.37
CA LYS A 45 8.64 7.81 -0.50
C LYS A 45 8.79 7.49 0.99
N TRP A 46 8.30 6.33 1.43
CA TRP A 46 8.55 5.82 2.78
C TRP A 46 10.05 5.58 2.99
N ALA A 47 10.71 4.85 2.08
CA ALA A 47 12.13 4.55 2.20
C ALA A 47 12.96 5.82 2.19
N GLU A 48 12.65 6.82 1.37
CA GLU A 48 13.40 8.07 1.29
C GLU A 48 13.22 8.92 2.56
N ASN A 49 12.00 9.05 3.09
CA ASN A 49 11.77 9.75 4.36
C ASN A 49 12.33 8.96 5.57
N TYR A 50 12.30 7.62 5.54
CA TYR A 50 12.87 6.75 6.56
C TYR A 50 14.40 6.74 6.51
N HIS A 51 15.03 6.73 5.33
CA HIS A 51 16.48 6.83 5.19
C HIS A 51 16.98 8.22 5.59
N ARG A 52 16.26 9.28 5.22
CA ARG A 52 16.60 10.66 5.61
C ARG A 52 16.52 10.88 7.12
N ASN A 53 15.58 10.22 7.80
CA ASN A 53 15.36 10.42 9.24
C ASN A 53 15.98 9.34 10.14
N PHE A 54 16.21 8.12 9.65
CA PHE A 54 16.58 6.93 10.44
C PHE A 54 17.63 6.01 9.80
N ALA A 55 18.35 6.47 8.76
CA ALA A 55 19.49 5.77 8.14
C ALA A 55 19.22 4.38 7.52
N GLY A 56 17.95 4.01 7.32
CA GLY A 56 17.54 2.80 6.59
C GLY A 56 17.87 1.48 7.30
N PRO A 57 17.14 0.37 7.03
CA PRO A 57 17.60 -0.95 7.45
C PRO A 57 18.98 -1.23 6.86
N ARG A 58 20.00 -1.42 7.72
CA ARG A 58 21.34 -1.81 7.30
C ARG A 58 21.35 -3.26 6.84
N GLU A 59 20.95 -3.49 5.60
CA GLU A 59 21.22 -4.77 4.95
C GLU A 59 22.27 -4.58 3.85
N GLY A 60 23.39 -5.29 3.99
CA GLY A 60 24.47 -5.26 3.01
C GLY A 60 24.09 -5.92 1.68
N PHE A 61 25.07 -6.03 0.79
CA PHE A 61 24.95 -6.54 -0.58
C PHE A 61 24.08 -7.80 -0.77
N PHE A 62 24.10 -8.74 0.18
CA PHE A 62 23.30 -9.97 0.12
C PHE A 62 21.80 -9.78 0.40
N GLY A 63 21.41 -8.76 1.17
CA GLY A 63 20.00 -8.44 1.43
C GLY A 63 19.31 -7.78 0.23
N ASP A 64 20.05 -6.95 -0.52
CA ASP A 64 19.58 -6.35 -1.78
C ASP A 64 19.37 -7.39 -2.87
N LEU A 65 20.27 -8.38 -3.00
CA LEU A 65 20.12 -9.47 -3.97
C LEU A 65 18.90 -10.34 -3.65
N LYS A 66 18.63 -10.60 -2.36
CA LYS A 66 17.42 -11.33 -1.91
C LYS A 66 16.13 -10.56 -2.19
N ARG A 67 16.11 -9.23 -2.00
CA ARG A 67 14.96 -8.36 -2.36
C ARG A 67 14.74 -8.21 -3.86
N GLY A 68 15.75 -8.44 -4.69
CA GLY A 68 15.62 -8.46 -6.15
C GLY A 68 14.83 -9.66 -6.70
N PHE A 69 14.83 -10.79 -5.98
CA PHE A 69 14.21 -12.05 -6.40
C PHE A 69 13.10 -12.58 -5.47
N GLY A 70 13.01 -12.07 -4.23
CA GLY A 70 11.94 -12.39 -3.28
C GLY A 70 10.82 -11.35 -3.33
N ASP A 71 9.65 -11.72 -2.79
CA ASP A 71 8.51 -10.81 -2.61
C ASP A 71 9.01 -9.47 -2.08
N LYS A 72 8.85 -8.42 -2.89
CA LYS A 72 9.13 -7.07 -2.45
C LYS A 72 8.18 -6.83 -1.28
N ASP A 73 8.72 -6.84 -0.06
CA ASP A 73 8.03 -6.43 1.16
C ASP A 73 7.72 -4.93 1.06
N PHE A 74 6.81 -4.60 0.14
CA PHE A 74 6.20 -3.29 0.07
C PHE A 74 5.45 -3.12 1.38
N ILE A 75 5.88 -2.15 2.18
CA ILE A 75 5.20 -1.82 3.41
C ILE A 75 3.77 -1.43 3.06
N ASP A 76 2.83 -2.01 3.79
CA ASP A 76 1.41 -1.77 3.54
C ASP A 76 1.08 -0.30 3.82
N ALA A 77 0.50 0.36 2.81
CA ALA A 77 0.32 1.81 2.78
C ALA A 77 -1.03 2.25 3.32
N HIS A 78 -1.99 1.33 3.34
CA HIS A 78 -3.40 1.63 3.60
C HIS A 78 -3.86 1.18 4.98
N GLY A 79 -3.01 0.48 5.72
CA GLY A 79 -3.30 0.09 7.09
C GLY A 79 -2.13 -0.60 7.75
N ILE A 80 -2.12 -0.56 9.07
CA ILE A 80 -1.12 -1.21 9.90
C ILE A 80 -1.80 -1.89 11.08
N PHE A 81 -1.39 -3.11 11.36
CA PHE A 81 -1.69 -3.78 12.62
C PHE A 81 -0.41 -3.85 13.44
N GLY A 82 -0.47 -3.40 14.69
CA GLY A 82 0.72 -3.33 15.52
C GLY A 82 0.49 -2.76 16.90
N THR A 83 1.59 -2.44 17.55
CA THR A 83 1.63 -1.86 18.89
C THR A 83 2.11 -0.42 18.82
N ILE A 84 1.47 0.48 19.58
CA ILE A 84 1.94 1.87 19.71
C ILE A 84 3.27 1.88 20.49
N ILE A 85 4.34 2.36 19.86
CA ILE A 85 5.66 2.47 20.50
C ILE A 85 5.96 3.89 20.99
N LYS A 86 5.37 4.91 20.35
CA LYS A 86 5.52 6.31 20.76
C LYS A 86 4.33 7.13 20.26
N ILE A 87 3.93 8.12 21.05
CA ILE A 87 2.92 9.13 20.70
C ILE A 87 3.61 10.49 20.77
N ASP A 88 3.59 11.25 19.68
CA ASP A 88 4.24 12.54 19.53
C ASP A 88 3.25 13.55 18.92
N GLY A 89 2.45 14.18 19.80
CA GLY A 89 1.36 15.06 19.39
C GLY A 89 0.33 14.32 18.52
N ASN A 90 0.22 14.74 17.26
CA ASN A 90 -0.70 14.15 16.28
C ASN A 90 -0.07 12.97 15.49
N ILE A 91 1.19 12.63 15.75
CA ILE A 91 1.89 11.53 15.08
C ILE A 91 2.03 10.37 16.06
N ILE A 92 1.60 9.19 15.64
CA ILE A 92 1.73 7.93 16.38
C ILE A 92 2.72 7.05 15.63
N LEU A 93 3.72 6.56 16.35
CA LEU A 93 4.65 5.56 15.84
C LEU A 93 4.16 4.17 16.25
N ILE A 94 4.05 3.30 15.26
CA ILE A 94 3.51 1.96 15.43
C ILE A 94 4.53 0.96 14.94
N LYS A 95 4.77 -0.05 15.76
CA LYS A 95 5.54 -1.22 15.39
C LYS A 95 4.61 -2.28 14.83
N GLY A 96 4.68 -2.46 13.51
CA GLY A 96 3.88 -3.42 12.76
C GLY A 96 4.50 -4.82 12.72
N LYS A 97 4.01 -5.62 11.78
CA LYS A 97 4.57 -6.93 11.47
C LYS A 97 6.05 -6.80 11.06
N ASP A 98 6.84 -7.82 11.36
CA ASP A 98 8.25 -7.93 10.96
C ASP A 98 9.15 -6.80 11.48
N ASN A 99 8.78 -6.21 12.62
CA ASN A 99 9.45 -5.07 13.28
C ASN A 99 9.51 -3.78 12.43
N VAL A 100 8.67 -3.64 11.42
CA VAL A 100 8.59 -2.41 10.62
C VAL A 100 7.90 -1.31 11.42
N GLU A 101 8.55 -0.16 11.53
CA GLU A 101 7.98 1.03 12.17
C GLU A 101 7.30 1.92 11.13
N SER A 102 6.11 2.43 11.46
CA SER A 102 5.37 3.35 10.59
C SER A 102 4.83 4.54 11.40
N ALA A 103 4.95 5.72 10.81
CA ALA A 103 4.39 6.95 11.34
C ALA A 103 2.97 7.14 10.83
N VAL A 104 2.05 7.38 11.74
CA VAL A 104 0.63 7.58 11.47
C VAL A 104 0.20 8.95 11.94
N LEU A 105 -0.39 9.72 11.02
CA LEU A 105 -0.95 11.02 11.31
C LEU A 105 -2.41 10.86 11.76
N VAL A 106 -2.71 11.36 12.95
CA VAL A 106 -4.06 11.45 13.50
C VAL A 106 -4.57 12.87 13.33
N SER A 107 -5.64 13.01 12.55
CA SER A 107 -6.35 14.27 12.35
C SER A 107 -7.70 14.26 13.06
N ASP A 108 -8.38 15.41 13.12
CA ASP A 108 -9.70 15.55 13.74
C ASP A 108 -10.79 14.68 13.08
N THR A 109 -10.57 14.25 11.84
CA THR A 109 -11.47 13.35 11.12
C THR A 109 -11.26 11.87 11.46
N THR A 110 -10.24 11.55 12.26
CA THR A 110 -9.90 10.17 12.62
C THR A 110 -10.90 9.63 13.63
N VAL A 111 -11.57 8.52 13.29
CA VAL A 111 -12.46 7.84 14.24
C VAL A 111 -11.66 6.83 15.04
N ILE A 112 -11.65 6.93 16.37
CA ILE A 112 -10.93 6.01 17.26
C ILE A 112 -11.94 5.19 18.06
N ARG A 113 -11.87 3.85 17.96
CA ARG A 113 -12.79 2.92 18.63
C ARG A 113 -12.07 1.93 19.51
N ARG A 114 -12.52 1.80 20.76
CA ARG A 114 -12.17 0.70 21.67
C ARG A 114 -13.40 -0.20 21.84
N GLY A 115 -13.39 -1.36 21.18
CA GLY A 115 -14.56 -2.23 21.10
C GLY A 115 -15.76 -1.51 20.44
N ARG A 116 -16.83 -1.25 21.22
CA ARG A 116 -18.04 -0.53 20.78
C ARG A 116 -18.04 0.97 21.14
N LYS A 117 -17.05 1.45 21.88
CA LYS A 117 -16.99 2.85 22.34
C LYS A 117 -16.05 3.66 21.46
N THR A 118 -16.45 4.88 21.11
CA THR A 118 -15.55 5.88 20.52
C THR A 118 -14.76 6.54 21.65
N ILE A 119 -13.45 6.65 21.49
CA ILE A 119 -12.53 7.25 22.46
C ILE A 119 -11.80 8.44 21.84
N LYS A 120 -11.14 9.26 22.68
CA LYS A 120 -10.35 10.40 22.20
C LYS A 120 -8.91 9.99 21.91
N PRO A 121 -8.16 10.75 21.09
CA PRO A 121 -6.73 10.50 20.87
C PRO A 121 -5.91 10.47 22.17
N ALA A 122 -6.29 11.28 23.15
CA ALA A 122 -5.65 11.33 24.47
C ALA A 122 -5.81 10.04 25.29
N ASP A 123 -6.76 9.16 24.93
CA ASP A 123 -6.99 7.88 25.61
C ASP A 123 -6.10 6.75 25.06
N LEU A 124 -5.35 7.02 23.97
CA LEU A 124 -4.36 6.11 23.41
C LEU A 124 -3.12 6.08 24.30
N LYS A 125 -2.57 4.88 24.48
CA LYS A 125 -1.36 4.68 25.28
C LYS A 125 -0.29 3.96 24.48
N THR A 126 0.96 4.19 24.86
CA THR A 126 2.04 3.28 24.47
C THR A 126 1.69 1.85 24.92
N ASP A 127 2.12 0.87 24.15
CA ASP A 127 1.81 -0.56 24.29
C ASP A 127 0.37 -0.98 23.94
N ASP A 128 -0.53 -0.07 23.56
CA ASP A 128 -1.84 -0.44 23.02
C ASP A 128 -1.69 -1.18 21.67
N ARG A 129 -2.40 -2.30 21.51
CA ARG A 129 -2.50 -3.01 20.22
C ARG A 129 -3.64 -2.47 19.40
N ILE A 130 -3.34 -2.06 18.18
CA ILE A 130 -4.29 -1.37 17.31
C ILE A 130 -4.24 -1.85 15.86
N VAL A 131 -5.39 -1.77 15.19
CA VAL A 131 -5.50 -1.77 13.73
C VAL A 131 -5.77 -0.34 13.29
N ILE A 132 -5.03 0.13 12.30
CA ILE A 132 -5.26 1.40 11.63
C ILE A 132 -5.63 1.16 10.18
N ILE A 133 -6.63 1.89 9.71
CA ILE A 133 -7.01 1.97 8.30
C ILE A 133 -6.93 3.43 7.89
N GLY A 134 -6.24 3.69 6.79
CA GLY A 134 -5.92 5.04 6.36
C GLY A 134 -5.55 5.14 4.90
N SER A 135 -4.90 6.24 4.54
CA SER A 135 -4.38 6.46 3.20
C SER A 135 -2.97 7.02 3.30
N PRO A 136 -2.04 6.59 2.43
CA PRO A 136 -0.69 7.10 2.45
C PRO A 136 -0.65 8.57 2.03
N ASN A 137 0.20 9.36 2.67
CA ASN A 137 0.47 10.74 2.28
C ASN A 137 1.80 10.87 1.52
N ASP A 138 2.07 12.07 1.01
CA ASP A 138 3.29 12.37 0.25
C ASP A 138 4.59 12.35 1.08
N GLN A 139 4.48 12.24 2.41
CA GLN A 139 5.61 12.13 3.33
C GLN A 139 5.88 10.69 3.81
N GLY A 140 5.20 9.70 3.22
CA GLY A 140 5.37 8.29 3.62
C GLY A 140 4.78 7.98 5.00
N GLN A 141 3.83 8.79 5.46
CA GLN A 141 3.04 8.54 6.66
C GLN A 141 1.64 8.05 6.25
N ILE A 142 0.97 7.37 7.18
CA ILE A 142 -0.42 6.95 6.98
C ILE A 142 -1.33 8.00 7.62
N GLU A 143 -2.19 8.64 6.83
CA GLU A 143 -3.26 9.47 7.36
C GLU A 143 -4.41 8.56 7.84
N ALA A 144 -4.62 8.52 9.16
CA ALA A 144 -5.59 7.62 9.76
C ALA A 144 -7.03 8.08 9.49
N LYS A 145 -7.88 7.16 9.04
CA LYS A 145 -9.34 7.37 8.94
C LYS A 145 -10.06 6.65 10.07
N LEU A 146 -9.58 5.47 10.43
CA LEU A 146 -10.11 4.65 11.51
C LEU A 146 -8.96 4.01 12.29
N ILE A 147 -9.03 4.10 13.61
CA ILE A 147 -8.16 3.39 14.56
C ILE A 147 -9.04 2.51 15.43
N ARG A 148 -8.72 1.22 15.52
CA ARG A 148 -9.42 0.25 16.35
C ARG A 148 -8.47 -0.38 17.36
N LEU A 149 -8.83 -0.24 18.64
CA LEU A 149 -8.16 -0.86 19.77
C LEU A 149 -8.84 -2.18 20.12
N PHE A 150 -8.04 -3.16 20.55
CA PHE A 150 -8.47 -4.47 21.05
C PHE A 150 -8.42 -4.55 22.56
#